data_AF-A0A968JGE9-F1
#
_entry.id   AF-A0A968JGE9-F1
#
_cell.length_a   1.000
_cell.length_b   1.000
_cell.length_c   1.000
_cell.angle_alpha   90.00
_cell.angle_beta   90.00
_cell.angle_gamma   90.00
#
_symmetry.space_group_name_H-M   'P 1'
#
loop_
_entity.id
_entity.type
_entity.pdbx_description
1 polymer ?
#
loop_
_entity_poly.entity_id
_entity_poly.type
_entity_poly.pdbx_seq_one_letter_code
_entity_poly.pdbx_strand_id
1 'polypeptide(L)'
;MARLLHSEVGERLARTLQEDRTALPEPQLCPTIAANPACRAVLRQTLARVLGTLQVSEPQHDCERCHDHIPAYIDVENRSEVQTAIRLYPHVWWALWTCASCSETYHLICDLIDAEKQGKLPAFGRTPDVQPFRTISEFTVDRLELHEFLTLPEVLGAAYGSPEDVVVVTEEPAAGHNIALCIQQSMGHPGRLLVTIDPPAAGLATLMLGSTRVQMPFDGTGTAMTEALVPALLADADGPDLVVTVEILAGALPPGD
;
A
#
# COMPACT_ATOMS: atom_id res chain seq x y z
N MET A 1 -17.24 -23.73 -31.96
CA MET A 1 -16.95 -22.59 -31.07
C MET A 1 -15.94 -22.91 -29.98
N ALA A 2 -16.20 -23.84 -29.05
CA ALA A 2 -15.29 -24.13 -27.92
C ALA A 2 -13.83 -24.44 -28.33
N ARG A 3 -13.61 -25.26 -29.38
CA ARG A 3 -12.25 -25.56 -29.88
C ARG A 3 -11.51 -24.37 -30.51
N LEU A 4 -12.23 -23.43 -31.12
CA LEU A 4 -11.65 -22.23 -31.73
C LEU A 4 -11.26 -21.20 -30.66
N LEU A 5 -12.07 -21.07 -29.61
CA LEU A 5 -11.75 -20.26 -28.44
C LEU A 5 -10.51 -20.79 -27.70
N HIS A 6 -10.34 -22.12 -27.63
CA HIS A 6 -9.14 -22.72 -27.03
C HIS A 6 -7.87 -22.44 -27.83
N SER A 7 -7.91 -22.51 -29.17
CA SER A 7 -6.73 -22.19 -29.99
C SER A 7 -6.39 -20.71 -29.93
N GLU A 8 -7.39 -19.82 -29.97
CA GLU A 8 -7.14 -18.37 -29.95
C GLU A 8 -6.60 -17.88 -28.60
N VAL A 9 -7.17 -18.35 -27.49
CA VAL A 9 -6.66 -18.02 -26.14
C VAL A 9 -5.26 -18.59 -25.93
N GLY A 10 -5.02 -19.82 -26.40
CA GLY A 10 -3.70 -20.45 -26.32
C GLY A 10 -2.64 -19.72 -27.16
N GLU A 11 -2.96 -19.34 -28.39
CA GLU A 11 -2.06 -18.58 -29.28
C GLU A 11 -1.80 -17.18 -28.74
N ARG A 12 -2.83 -16.47 -28.26
CA ARG A 12 -2.66 -15.16 -27.61
C ARG A 12 -1.76 -15.29 -26.38
N LEU A 13 -1.99 -16.27 -25.51
CA LEU A 13 -1.14 -16.51 -24.34
C LEU A 13 0.30 -16.85 -24.69
N ALA A 14 0.51 -17.69 -25.71
CA ALA A 14 1.85 -18.01 -26.19
C ALA A 14 2.56 -16.77 -26.73
N ARG A 15 1.83 -15.89 -27.44
CA ARG A 15 2.33 -14.63 -27.98
C ARG A 15 2.67 -13.63 -26.88
N THR A 16 1.81 -13.46 -25.88
CA THR A 16 2.06 -12.58 -24.72
C THR A 16 3.33 -12.96 -23.97
N LEU A 17 3.71 -14.24 -23.96
CA LEU A 17 4.96 -14.71 -23.35
C LEU A 17 6.19 -14.59 -24.25
N GLN A 18 6.02 -14.44 -25.56
CA GLN A 18 7.12 -14.46 -26.55
C GLN A 18 7.44 -13.08 -27.12
N GLU A 19 6.46 -12.21 -27.29
CA GLU A 19 6.59 -10.95 -28.05
C GLU A 19 6.79 -9.71 -27.18
N ASP A 20 7.15 -9.89 -25.91
CA ASP A 20 7.55 -8.81 -24.98
C ASP A 20 6.51 -7.68 -24.86
N ARG A 21 5.25 -7.99 -25.19
CA ARG A 21 4.11 -7.08 -25.11
C ARG A 21 2.90 -7.78 -24.54
N THR A 22 2.28 -7.10 -23.58
CA THR A 22 1.03 -7.45 -22.93
C THR A 22 -0.16 -7.28 -23.87
N ALA A 23 -0.30 -8.20 -24.83
CA ALA A 23 -1.60 -8.46 -25.44
C ALA A 23 -2.50 -9.14 -24.40
N LEU A 24 -2.92 -8.37 -23.39
CA LEU A 24 -3.96 -8.77 -22.46
C LEU A 24 -5.27 -8.98 -23.24
N PRO A 25 -6.17 -9.83 -22.75
CA PRO A 25 -7.44 -10.04 -23.42
C PRO A 25 -8.26 -8.75 -23.40
N GLU A 26 -9.14 -8.61 -24.38
CA GLU A 26 -10.21 -7.62 -24.27
C GLU A 26 -11.10 -8.00 -23.07
N PRO A 27 -11.61 -7.03 -22.29
CA PRO A 27 -12.40 -7.32 -21.09
C PRO A 27 -13.59 -8.27 -21.33
N GLN A 28 -14.18 -8.20 -22.53
CA GLN A 28 -15.30 -9.05 -22.95
C GLN A 28 -14.96 -10.55 -23.01
N LEU A 29 -13.68 -10.91 -23.12
CA LEU A 29 -13.21 -12.29 -23.14
C LEU A 29 -12.98 -12.85 -21.72
N CYS A 30 -12.80 -11.98 -20.72
CA CYS A 30 -12.50 -12.40 -19.34
C CYS A 30 -13.55 -13.36 -18.75
N PRO A 31 -14.89 -13.12 -18.89
CA PRO A 31 -15.90 -14.05 -18.38
C PRO A 31 -15.80 -15.44 -19.02
N THR A 32 -15.48 -15.50 -20.32
CA THR A 32 -15.31 -16.77 -21.05
C THR A 32 -14.08 -17.52 -20.56
N ILE A 33 -12.97 -16.80 -20.35
CA ILE A 33 -11.71 -17.36 -19.84
C ILE A 33 -11.91 -17.90 -18.42
N ALA A 34 -12.56 -17.12 -17.54
CA ALA A 34 -12.84 -17.51 -16.16
C ALA A 34 -13.74 -18.74 -16.06
N ALA A 35 -14.79 -18.82 -16.89
CA ALA A 35 -15.72 -19.94 -16.88
C ALA A 35 -15.14 -21.23 -17.47
N ASN A 36 -14.08 -21.15 -18.29
CA ASN A 36 -13.53 -22.30 -19.02
C ASN A 36 -12.34 -22.93 -18.27
N PRO A 37 -12.45 -24.16 -17.72
CA PRO A 37 -11.37 -24.79 -16.97
C PRO A 37 -10.09 -25.01 -17.77
N ALA A 38 -10.20 -25.24 -19.08
CA ALA A 38 -9.04 -25.42 -19.94
C ALA A 38 -8.26 -24.11 -20.10
N CYS A 39 -8.95 -22.97 -20.28
CA CYS A 39 -8.30 -21.66 -20.33
C CYS A 39 -7.59 -21.35 -19.00
N ARG A 40 -8.25 -21.59 -17.87
CA ARG A 40 -7.63 -21.44 -16.54
C ARG A 40 -6.43 -22.35 -16.32
N ALA A 41 -6.46 -23.58 -16.83
CA ALA A 41 -5.32 -24.49 -16.76
C ALA A 41 -4.11 -23.96 -17.56
N VAL A 42 -4.33 -23.40 -18.76
CA VAL A 42 -3.27 -22.77 -19.54
C VAL A 42 -2.71 -21.55 -18.80
N LEU A 43 -3.56 -20.67 -18.25
CA LEU A 43 -3.12 -19.52 -17.46
C LEU A 43 -2.26 -19.94 -16.26
N ARG A 44 -2.68 -20.98 -15.54
CA ARG A 44 -1.96 -21.50 -14.38
C ARG A 44 -0.59 -22.07 -14.78
N GLN A 45 -0.53 -22.80 -15.89
CA GLN A 45 0.74 -23.33 -16.41
C GLN A 45 1.68 -22.21 -16.85
N THR A 46 1.14 -21.16 -17.47
CA THR A 46 1.90 -19.96 -17.84
C THR A 46 2.46 -19.27 -16.61
N LEU A 47 1.62 -19.02 -15.60
CA LEU A 47 2.03 -18.38 -14.36
C LEU A 47 3.12 -19.21 -13.64
N ALA A 48 2.93 -20.52 -13.56
CA ALA A 48 3.91 -21.47 -13.01
C ALA A 48 5.27 -21.36 -13.72
N ARG A 49 5.27 -21.28 -15.06
CA ARG A 49 6.50 -21.10 -15.84
C ARG A 49 7.21 -19.78 -15.52
N VAL A 50 6.47 -18.66 -15.42
CA VAL A 50 7.05 -17.34 -15.13
C VAL A 50 7.62 -17.27 -13.72
N LEU A 51 6.92 -17.87 -12.75
CA LEU A 51 7.33 -17.94 -11.35
C LEU A 51 8.44 -18.98 -11.09
N GLY A 52 8.72 -19.86 -12.05
CA GLY A 52 9.70 -20.93 -11.88
C GLY A 52 9.24 -22.04 -10.92
N THR A 53 7.93 -22.24 -10.77
CA THR A 53 7.35 -23.25 -9.87
C THR A 53 6.55 -24.28 -10.67
N LEU A 54 6.41 -25.51 -10.14
CA LEU A 54 5.62 -26.57 -10.79
C LEU A 54 4.13 -26.54 -10.40
N GLN A 55 3.81 -25.88 -9.29
CA GLN A 55 2.47 -25.78 -8.76
C GLN A 55 2.22 -24.33 -8.32
N VAL A 56 1.21 -23.73 -8.92
CA VAL A 56 0.68 -22.43 -8.51
C VAL A 56 -0.79 -22.64 -8.19
N SER A 57 -1.19 -22.36 -6.96
CA SER A 57 -2.61 -22.28 -6.60
C SER A 57 -3.25 -21.11 -7.34
N GLU A 58 -4.50 -21.25 -7.77
CA GLU A 58 -5.22 -20.10 -8.34
C GLU A 58 -5.27 -18.99 -7.29
N PRO A 59 -4.75 -17.78 -7.59
CA PRO A 59 -4.82 -16.67 -6.63
C PRO A 59 -6.27 -16.41 -6.23
N GLN A 60 -6.49 -16.17 -4.94
CA GLN A 60 -7.80 -15.68 -4.51
C GLN A 60 -8.06 -14.34 -5.19
N HIS A 61 -9.25 -14.22 -5.76
CA HIS A 61 -9.65 -13.02 -6.49
C HIS A 61 -10.35 -12.06 -5.54
N ASP A 62 -9.72 -10.91 -5.32
CA ASP A 62 -10.25 -9.76 -4.58
C ASP A 62 -10.08 -8.52 -5.46
N CYS A 63 -11.18 -8.00 -6.00
CA CYS A 63 -11.15 -6.86 -6.93
C CYS A 63 -10.57 -5.60 -6.28
N GLU A 64 -10.87 -5.35 -5.01
CA GLU A 64 -10.45 -4.14 -4.31
C GLU A 64 -8.93 -4.13 -4.18
N ARG A 65 -8.37 -5.21 -3.62
CA ARG A 65 -6.93 -5.41 -3.55
C ARG A 65 -6.27 -5.42 -4.94
N CYS A 66 -6.92 -5.95 -5.97
CA CYS A 66 -6.36 -5.91 -7.32
C CYS A 66 -6.30 -4.48 -7.86
N HIS A 67 -7.37 -3.70 -7.72
CA HIS A 67 -7.43 -2.31 -8.21
C HIS A 67 -6.34 -1.44 -7.57
N ASP A 68 -6.08 -1.61 -6.28
CA ASP A 68 -5.01 -0.88 -5.57
C ASP A 68 -3.60 -1.20 -6.12
N HIS A 69 -3.39 -2.42 -6.63
CA HIS A 69 -2.09 -2.86 -7.14
C HIS A 69 -1.93 -2.70 -8.66
N ILE A 70 -3.00 -2.44 -9.42
CA ILE A 70 -2.92 -2.26 -10.88
C ILE A 70 -1.93 -1.14 -11.28
N PRO A 71 -1.95 0.07 -10.67
CA PRO A 71 -1.00 1.12 -11.01
C PRO A 71 0.47 0.68 -10.82
N ALA A 72 0.78 0.05 -9.68
CA ALA A 72 2.12 -0.44 -9.39
C ALA A 72 2.56 -1.55 -10.37
N TYR A 73 1.65 -2.45 -10.75
CA TYR A 73 1.91 -3.44 -11.79
C TYR A 73 2.26 -2.78 -13.13
N ILE A 74 1.48 -1.79 -13.58
CA ILE A 74 1.70 -1.03 -14.82
C ILE A 74 3.05 -0.30 -14.78
N ASP A 75 3.42 0.30 -13.65
CA ASP A 75 4.70 0.98 -13.48
C ASP A 75 5.89 0.02 -13.64
N VAL A 76 5.82 -1.17 -13.02
CA VAL A 76 6.87 -2.18 -13.18
C VAL A 76 6.92 -2.67 -14.62
N GLU A 77 5.77 -2.94 -15.24
CA GLU A 77 5.67 -3.38 -16.63
C GLU A 77 6.27 -2.36 -17.60
N ASN A 78 6.04 -1.06 -17.38
CA ASN A 78 6.57 0.01 -18.23
C ASN A 78 8.08 0.24 -18.06
N ARG A 79 8.65 -0.07 -16.89
CA ARG A 79 10.07 0.17 -16.56
C ARG A 79 10.96 -1.04 -16.79
N SER A 80 10.38 -2.24 -16.78
CA SER A 80 11.08 -3.53 -16.79
C SER A 80 10.45 -4.49 -17.80
N GLU A 81 10.85 -5.76 -17.76
CA GLU A 81 10.21 -6.84 -18.52
C GLU A 81 8.88 -7.26 -17.87
N VAL A 82 7.88 -7.65 -18.68
CA VAL A 82 6.53 -8.08 -18.23
C VAL A 82 6.63 -9.20 -17.19
N GLN A 83 7.58 -10.13 -17.35
CA GLN A 83 7.79 -11.25 -16.43
C GLN A 83 8.13 -10.77 -15.02
N THR A 84 8.79 -9.62 -14.87
CA THR A 84 9.08 -9.01 -13.57
C THR A 84 7.80 -8.53 -12.90
N ALA A 85 6.92 -7.86 -13.65
CA ALA A 85 5.62 -7.43 -13.13
C ALA A 85 4.75 -8.63 -12.70
N ILE A 86 4.74 -9.71 -13.49
CA ILE A 86 4.03 -10.96 -13.15
C ILE A 86 4.60 -11.59 -11.86
N ARG A 87 5.92 -11.57 -11.68
CA ARG A 87 6.55 -12.12 -10.46
C ARG A 87 6.20 -11.32 -9.20
N LEU A 88 6.15 -10.00 -9.31
CA LEU A 88 5.85 -9.12 -8.18
C LEU A 88 4.34 -9.07 -7.86
N TYR A 89 3.48 -9.12 -8.87
CA TYR A 89 2.02 -9.05 -8.71
C TYR A 89 1.30 -10.18 -9.48
N PRO A 90 1.52 -11.45 -9.10
CA PRO A 90 0.92 -12.59 -9.79
C PRO A 90 -0.61 -12.59 -9.70
N HIS A 91 -1.18 -12.03 -8.61
CA HIS A 91 -2.63 -11.87 -8.43
C HIS A 91 -3.22 -10.85 -9.40
N VAL A 92 -2.55 -9.72 -9.62
CA VAL A 92 -2.98 -8.70 -10.60
C VAL A 92 -2.98 -9.33 -11.98
N TRP A 93 -1.86 -9.91 -12.41
CA TRP A 93 -1.77 -10.55 -13.73
C TRP A 93 -2.89 -11.58 -13.92
N TRP A 94 -3.11 -12.49 -12.96
CA TRP A 94 -4.20 -13.46 -13.03
C TRP A 94 -5.58 -12.78 -13.20
N ALA A 95 -5.86 -11.76 -12.38
CA ALA A 95 -7.12 -11.02 -12.43
C ALA A 95 -7.35 -10.33 -13.78
N LEU A 96 -6.30 -9.80 -14.43
CA LEU A 96 -6.40 -9.18 -15.77
C LEU A 96 -6.84 -10.15 -16.87
N TRP A 97 -6.71 -11.46 -16.67
CA TRP A 97 -7.19 -12.48 -17.61
C TRP A 97 -8.57 -13.05 -17.27
N THR A 98 -8.98 -13.00 -15.99
CA THR A 98 -10.19 -13.68 -15.52
C THR A 98 -11.28 -12.75 -15.00
N CYS A 99 -10.99 -11.46 -14.80
CA CYS A 99 -11.94 -10.48 -14.28
C CYS A 99 -12.08 -9.30 -15.25
N ALA A 100 -13.29 -9.12 -15.79
CA ALA A 100 -13.59 -8.03 -16.71
C ALA A 100 -13.36 -6.66 -16.07
N SER A 101 -13.79 -6.46 -14.82
CA SER A 101 -13.60 -5.20 -14.09
C SER A 101 -12.12 -4.82 -13.96
N CYS A 102 -11.26 -5.75 -13.52
CA CYS A 102 -9.84 -5.48 -13.38
C CYS A 102 -9.18 -5.19 -14.73
N SER A 103 -9.58 -5.93 -15.78
CA SER A 103 -9.08 -5.67 -17.14
C SER A 103 -9.54 -4.31 -17.68
N GLU A 104 -10.79 -3.90 -17.45
CA GLU A 104 -11.30 -2.57 -17.81
C GLU A 104 -10.53 -1.45 -17.11
N THR A 105 -10.34 -1.56 -15.80
CA THR A 105 -9.55 -0.58 -15.02
C THR A 105 -8.13 -0.48 -15.54
N TYR A 106 -7.47 -1.60 -15.82
CA TYR A 106 -6.13 -1.62 -16.41
C TYR A 106 -6.08 -0.89 -17.75
N HIS A 107 -6.97 -1.22 -18.68
CA HIS A 107 -6.99 -0.59 -20.01
C HIS A 107 -7.27 0.90 -19.91
N LEU A 108 -8.17 1.32 -19.02
CA LEU A 108 -8.45 2.74 -18.77
C LEU A 108 -7.23 3.49 -18.23
N ILE A 109 -6.45 2.90 -17.32
CA ILE A 109 -5.22 3.52 -16.81
C ILE A 109 -4.17 3.61 -17.93
N CYS A 110 -4.00 2.57 -18.75
CA CYS A 110 -3.11 2.59 -19.90
C CYS A 110 -3.51 3.65 -20.93
N ASP A 111 -4.79 3.77 -21.27
CA ASP A 111 -5.33 4.79 -22.16
C ASP A 111 -5.07 6.21 -21.64
N LEU A 112 -5.21 6.42 -20.32
CA LEU A 112 -4.88 7.69 -19.68
C LEU A 112 -3.38 8.01 -19.78
N ILE A 113 -2.51 7.05 -19.49
CA ILE A 113 -1.05 7.21 -19.61
C ILE A 113 -0.66 7.53 -21.06
N ASP A 114 -1.26 6.85 -22.03
CA ASP A 114 -0.99 7.10 -23.44
C ASP A 114 -1.54 8.45 -23.92
N ALA A 115 -2.72 8.85 -23.45
CA ALA A 115 -3.28 10.17 -23.71
C ALA A 115 -2.40 11.29 -23.10
N GLU A 116 -1.84 11.07 -21.91
CA GLU A 116 -0.89 11.98 -21.26
C GLU A 116 0.39 12.12 -22.08
N LYS A 117 1.03 11.00 -22.46
CA LYS A 117 2.22 10.98 -23.31
C LYS A 117 2.01 11.68 -24.65
N GLN A 118 0.80 11.60 -25.20
CA GLN A 118 0.40 12.25 -26.45
C GLN A 118 -0.04 13.71 -26.27
N GLY A 119 -0.07 14.24 -25.05
CA GLY A 119 -0.55 15.59 -24.76
C GLY A 119 -2.03 15.81 -25.09
N LYS A 120 -2.84 14.73 -25.12
CA LYS A 120 -4.28 14.77 -25.41
C LYS A 120 -5.12 15.07 -24.18
N LEU A 121 -4.59 14.83 -22.99
CA LEU A 121 -5.28 15.20 -21.76
C LEU A 121 -5.32 16.73 -21.65
N PRO A 122 -6.45 17.32 -21.24
CA PRO A 122 -6.46 18.73 -20.88
C PRO A 122 -5.39 18.94 -19.83
N ALA A 123 -4.67 20.06 -19.90
CA ALA A 123 -3.81 20.47 -18.80
C ALA A 123 -4.71 20.59 -17.57
N PHE A 124 -4.73 19.56 -16.72
CA PHE A 124 -5.29 19.68 -15.39
C PHE A 124 -4.53 20.86 -14.80
N GLY A 125 -5.25 21.95 -14.51
CA GLY A 125 -4.63 23.17 -14.00
C GLY A 125 -3.72 22.73 -12.87
N ARG A 126 -2.41 22.98 -13.03
CA ARG A 126 -1.37 22.47 -12.12
C ARG A 126 -1.93 22.55 -10.73
N THR A 127 -2.22 21.40 -10.12
CA THR A 127 -2.56 21.37 -8.70
C THR A 127 -1.48 22.20 -8.02
N PRO A 128 -1.87 23.20 -7.21
CA PRO A 128 -0.93 24.18 -6.66
C PRO A 128 0.26 23.42 -6.13
N ASP A 129 1.44 23.66 -6.73
CA ASP A 129 2.70 22.94 -6.59
C ASP A 129 2.73 22.11 -5.30
N VAL A 130 2.14 20.90 -5.36
CA VAL A 130 2.00 20.06 -4.18
C VAL A 130 3.39 19.54 -3.98
N GLN A 131 4.15 20.23 -3.14
CA GLN A 131 5.49 19.81 -2.80
C GLN A 131 5.41 18.33 -2.42
N PRO A 132 6.09 17.44 -3.15
CA PRO A 132 5.93 16.01 -2.93
C PRO A 132 6.37 15.72 -1.50
N PHE A 133 5.49 15.09 -0.74
CA PHE A 133 5.89 14.46 0.50
C PHE A 133 6.75 13.25 0.15
N ARG A 134 7.83 13.06 0.90
CA ARG A 134 8.71 11.90 0.80
C ARG A 134 8.59 11.12 2.10
N THR A 135 8.23 9.85 2.00
CA THR A 135 8.30 8.92 3.11
C THR A 135 9.76 8.77 3.55
N ILE A 136 10.04 9.09 4.81
CA ILE A 136 11.38 8.97 5.40
C ILE A 136 11.49 7.81 6.37
N SER A 137 10.38 7.36 6.96
CA SER A 137 10.33 6.22 7.87
C SER A 137 8.95 5.56 7.81
N GLU A 138 8.97 4.24 7.94
CA GLU A 138 7.80 3.40 8.13
C GLU A 138 8.19 2.30 9.11
N PHE A 139 7.54 2.27 10.28
CA PHE A 139 7.80 1.27 11.30
C PHE A 139 6.51 0.72 11.89
N THR A 140 6.61 -0.47 12.46
CA THR A 140 5.50 -1.18 13.09
C THR A 140 5.79 -1.33 14.57
N VAL A 141 4.81 -0.97 15.40
CA VAL A 141 4.81 -1.23 16.84
C VAL A 141 3.92 -2.43 17.09
N ASP A 142 4.51 -3.46 17.69
CA ASP A 142 3.83 -4.71 18.01
C ASP A 142 2.64 -4.45 18.92
N ARG A 143 1.55 -5.19 18.69
CA ARG A 143 0.33 -5.02 19.47
C ARG A 143 0.55 -5.17 20.97
N LEU A 144 1.33 -6.17 21.38
CA LEU A 144 1.57 -6.47 22.80
C LEU A 144 2.34 -5.32 23.46
N GLU A 145 3.37 -4.81 22.77
CA GLU A 145 4.14 -3.65 23.22
C GLU A 145 3.24 -2.42 23.41
N LEU A 146 2.42 -2.10 22.40
CA LEU A 146 1.48 -0.98 22.49
C LEU A 146 0.49 -1.14 23.66
N HIS A 147 -0.05 -2.35 23.86
CA HIS A 147 -0.98 -2.64 24.95
C HIS A 147 -0.31 -2.52 26.33
N GLU A 148 0.94 -2.97 26.48
CA GLU A 148 1.70 -2.79 27.72
C GLU A 148 1.82 -1.30 28.07
N PHE A 149 2.27 -0.46 27.14
CA PHE A 149 2.40 0.99 27.39
C PHE A 149 1.08 1.69 27.71
N LEU A 150 -0.05 1.21 27.16
CA LEU A 150 -1.37 1.75 27.44
C LEU A 150 -1.90 1.35 28.82
N THR A 151 -1.53 0.18 29.32
CA THR A 151 -2.07 -0.36 30.59
C THR A 151 -1.17 -0.12 31.79
N LEU A 152 0.12 0.17 31.59
CA LEU A 152 1.08 0.44 32.67
C LEU A 152 0.60 1.50 33.70
N PRO A 153 -0.07 2.59 33.32
CA PRO A 153 -0.49 3.61 34.28
C PRO A 153 -1.55 3.12 35.26
N GLU A 154 -2.44 2.22 34.82
CA GLU A 154 -3.43 1.60 35.70
C GLU A 154 -2.77 0.66 36.71
N VAL A 155 -1.70 -0.03 36.29
CA VAL A 155 -0.96 -0.99 37.13
C VAL A 155 -0.05 -0.29 38.13
N LEU A 156 0.68 0.74 37.68
CA LEU A 156 1.71 1.41 38.47
C LEU A 156 1.18 2.64 39.24
N GLY A 157 0.02 3.19 38.85
CA GLY A 157 -0.61 4.32 39.50
C GLY A 157 0.33 5.51 39.63
N ALA A 158 0.42 6.09 40.84
CA ALA A 158 1.28 7.24 41.11
C ALA A 158 2.79 6.99 40.92
N ALA A 159 3.23 5.73 40.81
CA ALA A 159 4.63 5.41 40.54
C ALA A 159 5.00 5.55 39.06
N TYR A 160 4.01 5.63 38.16
CA TYR A 160 4.24 5.76 36.72
C TYR A 160 4.73 7.16 36.31
N GLY A 161 4.29 8.19 37.03
CA GLY A 161 4.58 9.58 36.71
C GLY A 161 3.37 10.48 36.88
N SER A 162 3.51 11.72 36.45
CA SER A 162 2.38 12.64 36.28
C SER A 162 1.52 12.16 35.10
N PRO A 163 0.18 12.27 35.17
CA PRO A 163 -0.68 12.00 34.03
C PRO A 163 -0.43 12.95 32.85
N GLU A 164 0.39 13.98 32.99
CA GLU A 164 0.80 14.84 31.86
C GLU A 164 2.10 14.38 31.17
N ASP A 165 2.77 13.37 31.74
CA ASP A 165 4.04 12.88 31.23
C ASP A 165 3.86 12.16 29.89
N VAL A 166 4.81 12.39 29.00
CA VAL A 166 4.88 11.77 27.67
C VAL A 166 5.79 10.56 27.76
N VAL A 167 5.27 9.39 27.41
CA VAL A 167 6.04 8.14 27.40
C VAL A 167 6.42 7.79 25.99
N VAL A 168 7.72 7.61 25.75
CA VAL A 168 8.25 7.15 24.47
C VAL A 168 8.03 5.64 24.38
N VAL A 169 7.33 5.20 23.33
CA VAL A 169 7.09 3.78 23.03
C VAL A 169 8.25 3.25 22.23
N THR A 170 8.56 3.91 21.11
CA THR A 170 9.66 3.53 20.22
C THR A 170 10.27 4.76 19.57
N GLU A 171 11.52 4.61 19.16
CA GLU A 171 12.35 5.66 18.59
C GLU A 171 13.14 5.08 17.40
N GLU A 172 13.08 5.74 16.25
CA GLU A 172 13.71 5.31 15.01
C GLU A 172 14.48 6.48 14.36
N PRO A 173 15.80 6.35 14.16
CA PRO A 173 16.56 7.31 13.37
C PRO A 173 16.35 7.06 11.86
N ALA A 174 15.90 8.07 11.12
CA ALA A 174 15.66 7.96 9.69
C ALA A 174 15.91 9.28 8.93
N ALA A 175 16.64 9.21 7.82
CA ALA A 175 16.92 10.34 6.93
C ALA A 175 17.50 11.61 7.62
N GLY A 176 18.31 11.42 8.67
CA GLY A 176 18.89 12.52 9.45
C GLY A 176 17.96 13.10 10.51
N HIS A 177 16.79 12.49 10.72
CA HIS A 177 15.87 12.80 11.79
C HIS A 177 15.81 11.65 12.81
N ASN A 178 15.41 12.00 14.02
CA ASN A 178 15.05 11.09 15.08
C ASN A 178 13.53 11.15 15.25
N ILE A 179 12.86 10.02 15.04
CA ILE A 179 11.41 9.93 15.01
C ILE A 179 10.98 9.10 16.20
N ALA A 180 10.07 9.60 17.03
CA ALA A 180 9.56 8.83 18.16
C ALA A 180 8.03 8.78 18.17
N LEU A 181 7.49 7.59 18.44
CA LEU A 181 6.09 7.41 18.81
C LEU A 181 5.98 7.51 20.33
N CYS A 182 5.09 8.39 20.79
CA CYS A 182 4.84 8.61 22.20
C CYS A 182 3.36 8.47 22.55
N ILE A 183 3.10 8.15 23.81
CA ILE A 183 1.77 8.14 24.40
C ILE A 183 1.73 9.19 25.49
N GLN A 184 0.75 10.09 25.42
CA GLN A 184 0.40 10.97 26.53
C GLN A 184 -0.96 10.53 27.06
N GLN A 185 -0.99 10.01 28.26
CA GLN A 185 -2.26 9.71 28.91
C GLN A 185 -2.86 10.98 29.50
N SER A 186 -4.14 10.95 29.88
CA SER A 186 -4.76 12.05 30.60
C SER A 186 -5.88 11.48 31.46
N MET A 187 -5.96 11.94 32.72
CA MET A 187 -6.94 11.42 33.67
C MET A 187 -8.36 11.68 33.18
N GLY A 188 -9.10 10.60 32.90
CA GLY A 188 -10.50 10.68 32.46
C GLY A 188 -10.68 11.04 30.98
N HIS A 189 -9.61 11.06 30.19
CA HIS A 189 -9.64 11.30 28.74
C HIS A 189 -9.00 10.13 27.99
N PRO A 190 -9.40 9.89 26.73
CA PRO A 190 -8.70 8.93 25.89
C PRO A 190 -7.24 9.36 25.74
N GLY A 191 -6.31 8.42 25.91
CA GLY A 191 -4.88 8.67 25.70
C GLY A 191 -4.63 9.24 24.30
N ARG A 192 -3.63 10.12 24.21
CA ARG A 192 -3.19 10.74 22.97
C ARG A 192 -1.98 9.99 22.43
N LEU A 193 -1.96 9.79 21.12
CA LEU A 193 -0.76 9.36 20.42
C LEU A 193 -0.09 10.58 19.80
N LEU A 194 1.23 10.63 19.95
CA LEU A 194 2.08 11.66 19.40
C LEU A 194 3.15 11.00 18.55
N VAL A 195 3.43 11.59 17.40
CA VAL A 195 4.64 11.31 16.63
C VAL A 195 5.48 12.57 16.68
N THR A 196 6.74 12.43 17.07
CA THR A 196 7.69 13.55 17.13
C THR A 196 8.81 13.33 16.12
N ILE A 197 9.35 14.43 15.60
CA ILE A 197 10.49 14.43 14.67
C ILE A 197 11.50 15.50 15.07
N ASP A 198 12.76 15.11 15.23
CA ASP A 198 13.89 15.99 15.58
C ASP A 198 15.06 15.81 14.61
N PRO A 199 15.58 16.86 13.93
CA PRO A 199 15.10 18.24 13.97
C PRO A 199 13.67 18.38 13.41
N PRO A 200 12.89 19.37 13.89
CA PRO A 200 11.53 19.61 13.41
C PRO A 200 11.47 19.82 11.90
N ALA A 201 10.55 19.12 11.24
CA ALA A 201 10.32 19.24 9.80
C ALA A 201 8.82 19.33 9.49
N ALA A 202 8.49 20.06 8.42
CA ALA A 202 7.14 20.12 7.88
C ALA A 202 6.82 18.81 7.16
N GLY A 203 5.71 18.18 7.54
CA GLY A 203 5.37 16.83 7.09
C GLY A 203 4.03 16.35 7.63
N LEU A 204 3.76 15.07 7.41
CA LEU A 204 2.60 14.34 7.90
C LEU A 204 3.08 13.07 8.61
N ALA A 205 2.44 12.75 9.73
CA ALA A 205 2.47 11.43 10.34
C ALA A 205 1.15 10.71 10.04
N THR A 206 1.23 9.47 9.58
CA THR A 206 0.09 8.58 9.37
C THR A 206 0.18 7.44 10.37
N LEU A 207 -0.89 7.22 11.14
CA LEU A 207 -1.08 6.07 12.01
C LEU A 207 -2.11 5.13 11.37
N MET A 208 -1.77 3.86 11.23
CA MET A 208 -2.68 2.82 10.77
C MET A 208 -2.82 1.72 11.81
N LEU A 209 -4.08 1.41 12.16
CA LEU A 209 -4.44 0.33 13.07
C LEU A 209 -5.52 -0.50 12.40
N GLY A 210 -5.12 -1.61 11.77
CA GLY A 210 -5.99 -2.40 10.89
C GLY A 210 -6.45 -1.57 9.68
N SER A 211 -7.76 -1.35 9.56
CA SER A 211 -8.35 -0.50 8.50
C SER A 211 -8.51 0.97 8.90
N THR A 212 -8.26 1.32 10.17
CA THR A 212 -8.40 2.70 10.64
C THR A 212 -7.13 3.46 10.32
N ARG A 213 -7.27 4.56 9.59
CA ARG A 213 -6.17 5.46 9.21
C ARG A 213 -6.41 6.85 9.76
N VAL A 214 -5.41 7.39 10.45
CA VAL A 214 -5.40 8.77 10.95
C VAL A 214 -4.16 9.47 10.43
N GLN A 215 -4.35 10.61 9.78
CA GLN A 215 -3.27 11.43 9.25
C GLN A 215 -3.23 12.76 9.99
N MET A 216 -2.03 13.20 10.37
CA MET A 216 -1.81 14.37 11.21
C MET A 216 -0.64 15.17 10.66
N PRO A 217 -0.75 16.49 10.50
CA PRO A 217 0.40 17.32 10.18
C PRO A 217 1.31 17.49 11.39
N PHE A 218 2.62 17.55 11.16
CA PHE A 218 3.56 18.07 12.16
C PHE A 218 3.36 19.57 12.33
N ASP A 219 3.34 20.03 13.58
CA ASP A 219 3.36 21.44 13.91
C ASP A 219 4.77 22.06 13.80
N GLY A 220 4.91 23.33 14.15
CA GLY A 220 6.19 24.03 14.12
C GLY A 220 7.24 23.52 15.10
N THR A 221 6.87 22.59 15.99
CA THR A 221 7.77 21.93 16.95
C THR A 221 8.17 20.52 16.52
N GLY A 222 7.66 20.04 15.38
CA GLY A 222 7.90 18.67 14.92
C GLY A 222 7.01 17.67 15.65
N THR A 223 5.84 18.08 16.16
CA THR A 223 4.90 17.18 16.84
C THR A 223 3.62 17.03 16.02
N ALA A 224 3.19 15.79 15.79
CA ALA A 224 1.90 15.44 15.21
C ALA A 224 1.10 14.64 16.25
N MET A 225 -0.15 15.04 16.53
CA MET A 225 -0.93 14.51 17.66
C MET A 225 -2.36 14.16 17.26
N THR A 226 -2.89 13.07 17.82
CA THR A 226 -4.30 12.69 17.66
C THR A 226 -4.93 12.09 18.92
N GLU A 227 -6.22 12.39 19.08
CA GLU A 227 -7.17 11.73 19.99
C GLU A 227 -8.14 10.82 19.22
N ALA A 228 -8.07 10.80 17.89
CA ALA A 228 -9.10 10.24 17.02
C ALA A 228 -9.06 8.71 16.91
N LEU A 229 -8.02 8.06 17.43
CA LEU A 229 -7.97 6.60 17.48
C LEU A 229 -8.91 6.12 18.57
N VAL A 230 -9.88 5.29 18.18
CA VAL A 230 -10.93 4.79 19.07
C VAL A 230 -10.27 4.09 20.26
N PRO A 231 -10.52 4.51 21.52
CA PRO A 231 -9.88 3.90 22.69
C PRO A 231 -10.08 2.39 22.77
N ALA A 232 -11.25 1.92 22.32
CA ALA A 232 -11.54 0.49 22.22
C ALA A 232 -10.57 -0.25 21.28
N LEU A 233 -10.17 0.36 20.16
CA LEU A 233 -9.18 -0.22 19.24
C LEU A 233 -7.78 -0.21 19.84
N LEU A 234 -7.45 0.77 20.68
CA LEU A 234 -6.15 0.82 21.36
C LEU A 234 -6.07 -0.14 22.56
N ALA A 235 -7.20 -0.43 23.22
CA ALA A 235 -7.26 -1.30 24.40
C ALA A 235 -7.40 -2.80 24.11
N ASP A 236 -7.82 -3.21 22.91
CA ASP A 236 -8.03 -4.62 22.55
C ASP A 236 -6.73 -5.42 22.41
N ALA A 237 -6.29 -6.19 23.39
CA ALA A 237 -5.01 -6.92 23.33
C ALA A 237 -4.83 -7.82 22.08
N ASP A 238 -5.93 -8.26 21.45
CA ASP A 238 -5.90 -9.08 20.22
C ASP A 238 -6.04 -8.27 18.92
N GLY A 239 -5.93 -6.94 19.01
CA GLY A 239 -6.01 -6.00 17.90
C GLY A 239 -4.82 -6.07 16.92
N PRO A 240 -4.90 -5.37 15.77
CA PRO A 240 -3.81 -5.30 14.81
C PRO A 240 -2.62 -4.48 15.34
N ASP A 241 -1.44 -4.69 14.76
CA ASP A 241 -0.27 -3.85 15.02
C ASP A 241 -0.50 -2.39 14.57
N LEU A 242 0.22 -1.47 15.18
CA LEU A 242 0.21 -0.06 14.81
C LEU A 242 1.34 0.21 13.81
N VAL A 243 0.98 0.64 12.60
CA VAL A 243 1.93 1.09 11.59
C VAL A 243 2.01 2.61 11.63
N VAL A 244 3.23 3.13 11.73
CA VAL A 244 3.53 4.56 11.70
C VAL A 244 4.30 4.86 10.42
N THR A 245 3.78 5.78 9.62
CA THR A 245 4.45 6.28 8.42
C THR A 245 4.71 7.77 8.58
N VAL A 246 5.95 8.20 8.37
CA VAL A 246 6.37 9.60 8.46
C VAL A 246 6.81 10.09 7.09
N GLU A 247 6.17 11.18 6.65
CA GLU A 247 6.44 11.82 5.38
C GLU A 247 6.80 13.29 5.60
N ILE A 248 7.88 13.77 4.99
CA ILE A 248 8.28 15.19 5.06
C ILE A 248 8.24 15.83 3.70
N LEU A 249 8.09 17.16 3.65
CA LEU A 249 8.23 17.89 2.40
C LEU A 249 9.63 17.71 1.83
N ALA A 250 9.74 17.38 0.52
CA ALA A 250 11.03 17.07 -0.11
C ALA A 250 12.11 18.18 0.02
N GLY A 251 11.70 19.44 0.26
CA GLY A 251 12.60 20.56 0.50
C GLY A 251 13.09 20.72 1.95
N ALA A 252 12.61 19.91 2.89
CA ALA A 252 12.93 19.99 4.31
C ALA A 252 14.11 19.12 4.75
N LEU A 253 14.69 18.33 3.84
CA LEU A 253 15.87 17.51 4.15
C LEU A 253 17.07 18.43 4.41
N PRO A 254 17.85 18.19 5.49
CA PRO A 254 19.11 18.89 5.67
C PRO A 254 20.02 18.64 4.45
N PRO A 255 20.74 19.66 3.96
CA PRO A 255 21.69 19.48 2.86
C PRO A 255 22.72 18.42 3.28
N GLY A 256 22.75 17.31 2.55
CA GLY A 256 23.36 16.07 3.00
C GLY A 256 24.86 16.17 3.32
N ASP A 257 25.23 15.38 4.34
CA ASP A 257 26.54 14.76 4.53
C ASP A 257 26.84 13.71 3.45
#